data_AF-A0A6B3FQD8-F1
#
_entry.id   AF-A0A6B3FQD8-F1
#
_cell.length_a   1.000
_cell.length_b   1.000
_cell.length_c   1.000
_cell.angle_alpha   90.00
_cell.angle_beta   90.00
_cell.angle_gamma   90.00
#
_symmetry.space_group_name_H-M   'P 1'
#
loop_
_entity.id
_entity.type
_entity.pdbx_description
1 polymer ?
#
loop_
_entity_poly.entity_id
_entity_poly.type
_entity_poly.pdbx_seq_one_letter_code
_entity_poly.pdbx_strand_id
1 'polypeptide(L)'
;GDSLRAVGVHQGLAPVLDVVRDLRWGRVEETIGEDPYLVGRVGAAYVRGLESAGIVATLKHFAGYSASRAGRNLAPVSMGPRERADVVLPPFEA
;
A
#
# COMPACT_ATOMS: atom_id res chain seq x y z
N GLY A 1 -4.30 16.31 -1.74
CA GLY A 1 -4.12 16.87 -0.39
C GLY A 1 -5.07 18.01 -0.15
N ASP A 2 -5.06 19.02 -1.02
CA ASP A 2 -5.79 20.29 -0.85
C ASP A 2 -7.27 20.13 -0.53
N SER A 3 -7.99 19.24 -1.22
CA SER A 3 -9.42 19.01 -0.95
C SER A 3 -9.68 18.46 0.47
N LEU A 4 -8.79 17.61 1.00
CA LEU A 4 -8.88 17.13 2.38
C LEU A 4 -8.63 18.29 3.36
N ARG A 5 -7.59 19.08 3.09
CA ARG A 5 -7.22 20.21 3.94
C ARG A 5 -8.33 21.26 4.00
N ALA A 6 -8.95 21.57 2.86
CA ALA A 6 -10.04 22.54 2.74
C ALA A 6 -11.27 22.19 3.60
N VAL A 7 -11.49 20.91 3.90
CA VAL A 7 -12.60 20.44 4.76
C VAL A 7 -12.16 20.09 6.17
N GLY A 8 -10.94 20.49 6.58
CA GLY A 8 -10.45 20.29 7.95
C GLY A 8 -9.93 18.88 8.24
N VAL A 9 -9.70 18.04 7.23
CA VAL A 9 -9.03 16.74 7.40
C VAL A 9 -7.52 16.92 7.45
N HIS A 10 -6.86 16.15 8.32
CA HIS A 10 -5.41 16.25 8.59
C HIS A 10 -4.65 14.95 8.31
N GLN A 11 -5.35 13.83 8.08
CA GLN A 11 -4.75 12.52 7.86
C GLN A 11 -5.47 11.79 6.73
N GLY A 12 -4.69 11.20 5.82
CA GLY A 12 -5.18 10.33 4.76
C GLY A 12 -4.82 8.88 5.08
N LEU A 13 -5.80 7.98 5.09
CA LEU A 13 -5.59 6.54 5.23
C LEU A 13 -5.15 5.93 3.89
N ALA A 14 -4.07 6.45 3.32
CA ALA A 14 -3.52 6.12 2.00
C ALA A 14 -2.02 6.47 1.97
N PRO A 15 -1.22 5.87 1.06
CA PRO A 15 -1.61 4.92 0.01
C PRO A 15 -1.65 3.44 0.46
N VAL A 16 -2.27 2.59 -0.38
CA VAL A 16 -2.13 1.13 -0.29
C VAL A 16 -0.84 0.72 -1.01
N LEU A 17 0.09 0.12 -0.28
CA LEU A 17 1.41 -0.34 -0.75
C LEU A 17 1.52 -1.86 -0.82
N ASP A 18 0.40 -2.57 -0.66
CA ASP A 18 0.35 -4.00 -0.88
C ASP A 18 0.72 -4.33 -2.33
N VAL A 19 1.72 -5.20 -2.52
CA VAL A 19 2.12 -5.72 -3.83
C VAL A 19 1.19 -6.87 -4.20
N VAL A 20 0.50 -6.80 -5.33
CA VAL A 20 -0.47 -7.82 -5.73
C VAL A 20 0.21 -9.16 -6.00
N ARG A 21 -0.30 -10.23 -5.37
CA ARG A 21 0.17 -11.62 -5.57
C ARG A 21 -0.93 -12.58 -6.04
N ASP A 22 -2.20 -12.22 -5.83
CA ASP A 22 -3.35 -13.04 -6.20
C ASP A 22 -4.47 -12.13 -6.74
N LEU A 23 -4.72 -12.21 -8.05
CA LEU A 23 -5.71 -11.37 -8.74
C LEU A 23 -7.16 -11.67 -8.34
N ARG A 24 -7.40 -12.75 -7.59
CA ARG A 24 -8.74 -13.04 -7.01
C ARG A 24 -9.03 -12.19 -5.79
N TRP A 25 -8.02 -11.53 -5.23
CA TRP A 25 -8.19 -10.69 -4.04
C TRP A 25 -9.02 -9.44 -4.37
N GLY A 26 -10.15 -9.28 -3.68
CA GLY A 26 -11.13 -8.24 -4.01
C GLY A 26 -10.70 -6.79 -3.74
N ARG A 27 -9.45 -6.55 -3.32
CA ARG A 27 -8.88 -5.21 -3.10
C ARG A 27 -7.73 -4.87 -4.06
N VAL A 28 -7.54 -5.68 -5.11
CA VAL A 28 -6.52 -5.43 -6.15
C VAL A 28 -6.64 -4.03 -6.74
N GLU A 29 -7.86 -3.55 -6.96
CA GLU A 29 -8.15 -2.21 -7.49
C GLU A 29 -7.66 -1.05 -6.61
N GLU A 30 -7.40 -1.29 -5.33
CA GLU A 30 -6.86 -0.27 -4.42
C GLU A 30 -5.32 -0.16 -4.52
N THR A 31 -4.67 -1.15 -5.13
CA THR A 31 -3.21 -1.24 -5.21
C THR A 31 -2.66 -0.55 -6.45
N ILE A 32 -1.34 -0.35 -6.47
CA ILE A 32 -0.63 0.24 -7.60
C ILE A 32 -0.26 -0.83 -8.64
N GLY A 33 -0.02 -2.08 -8.21
CA GLY A 33 0.32 -3.18 -9.10
C GLY A 33 1.03 -4.34 -8.38
N GLU A 34 1.64 -5.21 -9.19
CA GLU A 34 2.33 -6.43 -8.74
C GLU A 34 3.86 -6.29 -8.66
N ASP A 35 4.42 -5.15 -9.08
CA ASP A 35 5.86 -4.88 -9.09
C ASP A 35 6.28 -4.02 -7.87
N PRO A 36 7.14 -4.52 -6.96
CA PRO A 36 7.57 -3.79 -5.76
C PRO A 36 8.22 -2.43 -6.06
N TYR A 37 9.00 -2.34 -7.14
CA TYR A 37 9.68 -1.10 -7.51
C TYR A 37 8.67 -0.02 -7.93
N LEU A 38 7.73 -0.35 -8.80
CA LEU A 38 6.66 0.54 -9.24
C LEU A 38 5.79 0.98 -8.05
N VAL A 39 5.39 0.05 -7.18
CA VAL A 39 4.58 0.34 -5.99
C VAL A 39 5.31 1.33 -5.07
N GLY A 40 6.59 1.10 -4.78
CA GLY A 40 7.39 2.02 -3.97
C GLY A 40 7.56 3.40 -4.63
N ARG A 41 7.87 3.45 -5.93
CA ARG A 41 8.06 4.71 -6.67
C ARG A 41 6.82 5.60 -6.69
N VAL A 42 5.67 5.00 -7.00
CA VAL A 42 4.38 5.72 -7.05
C VAL A 42 3.88 6.02 -5.64
N GLY A 43 4.03 5.08 -4.70
CA GLY A 43 3.70 5.25 -3.30
C GLY A 43 4.41 6.43 -2.66
N ALA A 44 5.73 6.53 -2.83
CA ALA A 44 6.52 7.65 -2.33
C ALA A 44 6.12 8.98 -2.97
N ALA A 45 5.75 8.99 -4.26
CA ALA A 45 5.23 10.20 -4.92
C ALA A 45 3.86 10.62 -4.35
N TYR A 46 2.98 9.65 -4.08
CA TYR A 46 1.67 9.88 -3.46
C TYR A 46 1.83 10.48 -2.05
N VAL A 47 2.71 9.89 -1.22
CA VAL A 47 3.01 10.39 0.14
C VAL A 47 3.50 11.84 0.08
N ARG A 48 4.51 12.14 -0.76
CA ARG A 48 5.01 13.51 -0.93
C ARG A 48 3.92 14.51 -1.32
N GLY A 49 2.98 14.12 -2.19
CA GLY A 49 1.87 14.98 -2.61
C GLY A 49 0.80 15.19 -1.54
N LEU A 50 0.58 14.22 -0.64
CA LEU A 50 -0.29 14.43 0.53
C LEU A 50 0.39 15.35 1.55
N GLU A 51 1.64 15.07 1.89
CA GLU A 51 2.38 15.79 2.92
C GLU A 51 2.67 17.24 2.53
N SER A 52 2.89 17.53 1.23
CA SER A 52 3.04 18.91 0.74
C SER A 52 1.79 19.76 0.97
N ALA A 53 0.61 19.14 1.10
CA ALA A 53 -0.65 19.80 1.41
C ALA A 53 -0.96 19.82 2.93
N GLY A 54 -0.01 19.40 3.77
CA GLY A 54 -0.19 19.30 5.23
C GLY A 54 -1.07 18.13 5.67
N ILE A 55 -1.20 17.08 4.85
CA ILE A 55 -1.93 15.85 5.19
C ILE A 55 -0.93 14.76 5.58
N VAL A 56 -1.09 14.18 6.77
CA VAL A 56 -0.31 13.02 7.20
C VAL A 56 -0.74 11.79 6.40
N ALA A 57 0.19 11.18 5.66
CA ALA A 57 -0.07 9.93 4.96
C ALA A 57 -0.06 8.73 5.93
N THR A 58 -0.73 7.64 5.56
CA THR A 58 -0.72 6.39 6.34
C THR A 58 -0.62 5.22 5.39
N LEU A 59 0.60 4.70 5.28
CA LEU A 59 0.94 3.55 4.45
C LEU A 59 0.21 2.32 4.98
N LYS A 60 -0.42 1.55 4.09
CA LYS A 60 -1.17 0.34 4.48
C LYS A 60 -1.13 -0.74 3.40
N HIS A 61 -1.38 -2.01 3.72
CA HIS A 61 -1.57 -2.57 5.05
C HIS A 61 -0.29 -3.30 5.46
N PHE A 62 0.37 -2.82 6.51
CA PHE A 62 1.65 -3.40 6.93
C PHE A 62 1.43 -4.78 7.59
N ALA A 63 1.91 -5.90 7.05
CA ALA A 63 2.49 -6.06 5.72
C ALA A 63 2.03 -7.39 5.09
N GLY A 64 1.91 -7.42 3.76
CA GLY A 64 1.66 -8.63 2.97
C GLY A 64 0.19 -9.04 2.86
N TYR A 65 -0.74 -8.11 3.08
CA TYR A 65 -2.16 -8.42 3.16
C TYR A 65 -2.75 -8.90 1.83
N SER A 66 -2.23 -8.40 0.70
CA SER A 66 -2.56 -8.89 -0.64
C SER A 66 -2.21 -10.36 -0.89
N ALA A 67 -1.35 -10.97 -0.06
CA ALA A 67 -1.00 -12.40 -0.14
C ALA A 67 -1.96 -13.30 0.66
N SER A 68 -3.16 -12.80 0.98
CA SER A 68 -4.21 -13.57 1.65
C SER A 68 -4.53 -14.85 0.88
N ARG A 69 -4.50 -16.01 1.57
CA ARG A 69 -4.65 -17.32 0.93
C ARG A 69 -5.92 -17.41 0.08
N ALA A 70 -5.74 -17.87 -1.16
CA ALA A 70 -6.79 -18.04 -2.17
C ALA A 70 -7.54 -16.73 -2.54
N GLY A 71 -6.89 -15.57 -2.37
CA GLY A 71 -7.48 -14.26 -2.64
C GLY A 71 -8.65 -13.91 -1.71
N ARG A 72 -8.85 -14.65 -0.62
CA ARG A 72 -9.97 -14.39 0.30
C ARG A 72 -9.61 -13.27 1.24
N ASN A 73 -10.50 -12.30 1.35
CA ASN A 73 -10.29 -11.18 2.25
C ASN A 73 -10.06 -11.67 3.70
N LEU A 74 -9.04 -11.13 4.38
CA LEU A 74 -8.67 -11.48 5.77
C LEU A 74 -8.20 -12.94 5.97
N ALA A 75 -7.98 -13.71 4.90
CA ALA A 75 -7.40 -15.04 5.02
C ALA A 75 -5.93 -14.95 5.49
N PRO A 76 -5.43 -15.99 6.19
CA PRO A 76 -4.04 -16.00 6.62
C PRO A 76 -3.08 -15.92 5.44
N VAL A 77 -1.92 -15.31 5.68
CA VAL A 77 -0.81 -15.21 4.74
C VAL A 77 0.23 -16.27 5.11
N SER A 78 0.74 -16.99 4.12
CA SER A 78 1.90 -17.87 4.26
C SER A 78 3.01 -17.31 3.40
N MET A 79 4.10 -16.87 4.03
CA MET A 79 5.18 -16.14 3.37
C MET A 79 6.51 -16.45 4.02
N GLY A 80 7.51 -16.73 3.18
CA GLY A 80 8.88 -16.93 3.64
C GLY A 80 9.57 -15.60 3.96
N PRO A 81 10.67 -15.62 4.76
CA PRO A 81 11.40 -14.40 5.09
C PRO A 81 11.97 -13.67 3.87
N ARG A 82 12.34 -14.40 2.80
CA ARG A 82 12.84 -13.80 1.55
C ARG A 82 11.76 -13.06 0.79
N GLU A 83 10.60 -13.68 0.57
CA GLU A 83 9.48 -13.00 -0.09
C GLU A 83 9.05 -11.75 0.69
N ARG A 84 9.04 -11.84 2.03
CA ARG A 84 8.78 -10.68 2.88
C ARG A 84 9.78 -9.55 2.63
N ALA A 85 11.08 -9.86 2.64
CA ALA A 85 12.14 -8.87 2.49
C ALA A 85 12.25 -8.30 1.07
N ASP A 86 12.10 -9.13 0.04
CA ASP A 86 12.41 -8.77 -1.34
C ASP A 86 11.18 -8.24 -2.11
N VAL A 87 9.96 -8.55 -1.65
CA VAL A 87 8.71 -8.21 -2.36
C VAL A 87 7.80 -7.32 -1.53
N VAL A 88 7.58 -7.64 -0.26
CA VAL A 88 6.53 -6.99 0.55
C VAL A 88 7.00 -5.73 1.26
N LEU A 89 8.18 -5.76 1.87
CA LEU A 89 8.72 -4.63 2.62
C LEU A 89 9.29 -3.48 1.77
N PRO A 90 9.90 -3.70 0.58
CA PRO A 90 10.55 -2.62 -0.15
C PRO A 90 9.67 -1.41 -0.44
N PRO A 91 8.37 -1.54 -0.80
CA PRO A 91 7.50 -0.38 -0.97
C PRO A 91 7.31 0.47 0.28
N PHE A 92 7.39 -0.12 1.48
CA PHE A 92 7.25 0.59 2.76
C PHE A 92 8.55 1.25 3.23
N GLU A 93 9.70 0.89 2.65
CA GLU A 93 11.02 1.43 2.99
C GLU A 93 11.46 2.59 2.07
N ALA A 94 10.82 2.73 0.91
CA ALA A 94 11.15 3.68 -0.16
C ALA A 94 10.67 5.11 0.12
#